data_AF-A0A2E9CDR7-F1
#
_entry.id   AF-A0A2E9CDR7-F1
#
_cell.length_a   1.000
_cell.length_b   1.000
_cell.length_c   1.000
_cell.angle_alpha   90.00
_cell.angle_beta   90.00
_cell.angle_gamma   90.00
#
_symmetry.space_group_name_H-M   'P 1'
#
loop_
_entity.id
_entity.type
_entity.pdbx_description
1 polymer ?
#
loop_
_entity_poly.entity_id
_entity_poly.type
_entity_poly.pdbx_seq_one_letter_code
_entity_poly.pdbx_strand_id
1 'polypeptide(L)'
;MSEDKVNQKAYAIIRLRGTVNRDYNLETTLKLLRLHKPNHCSIYPVNGPLEGMLRKSKDLVTWGEIDADTVEHLLKKRGELPGKQNKLTDEFVKANSEYKGIKDFAKAVASGDAKLTDIPELQPVFRLNPPKKGFKSLKYSTFQGGDLGYRGDEIKSLINRMA
;
A
#
# COMPACT_ATOMS: atom_id res chain seq x y z
N MET A 1 12.56 20.62 16.93
CA MET A 1 12.11 21.66 16.00
C MET A 1 11.53 20.93 14.79
N SER A 2 10.48 20.11 14.95
CA SER A 2 9.09 20.46 15.28
C SER A 2 8.31 21.02 14.07
N GLU A 3 8.43 20.37 12.90
CA GLU A 3 7.58 20.63 11.72
C GLU A 3 6.93 19.36 11.11
N ASP A 4 7.24 18.15 11.60
CA ASP A 4 6.77 16.89 10.96
C ASP A 4 5.38 16.39 11.43
N LYS A 5 4.58 17.24 12.09
CA LYS A 5 3.23 16.86 12.58
C LYS A 5 2.07 17.47 11.79
N VAL A 6 2.32 17.96 10.58
CA VAL A 6 1.26 18.54 9.75
C VAL A 6 0.99 17.62 8.57
N ASN A 7 -0.09 16.86 8.69
CA ASN A 7 -0.67 15.94 7.70
C ASN A 7 -0.14 14.50 7.71
N GLN A 8 -0.37 13.84 8.84
CA GLN A 8 -0.23 12.40 9.06
C GLN A 8 -1.24 11.62 8.19
N LYS A 9 -0.87 11.42 6.93
CA LYS A 9 -1.59 10.59 5.96
C LYS A 9 -0.73 9.42 5.54
N ALA A 10 -1.35 8.32 5.15
CA ALA A 10 -0.67 7.18 4.55
C ALA A 10 -0.99 7.07 3.07
N TYR A 11 0.01 6.69 2.28
CA TYR A 11 -0.17 6.31 0.88
C TYR A 11 -0.20 4.79 0.74
N ALA A 12 -1.19 4.30 0.00
CA ALA A 12 -1.14 2.96 -0.58
C ALA A 12 -0.38 3.05 -1.91
N ILE A 13 0.57 2.16 -2.11
CA ILE A 13 1.39 2.07 -3.31
C ILE A 13 1.17 0.70 -3.92
N ILE A 14 0.71 0.67 -5.17
CA ILE A 14 0.45 -0.57 -5.89
C ILE A 14 1.34 -0.63 -7.13
N ARG A 15 2.04 -1.75 -7.30
CA ARG A 15 2.79 -2.02 -8.52
C ARG A 15 1.87 -2.56 -9.62
N LEU A 16 1.71 -1.81 -10.70
CA LEU A 16 0.85 -2.24 -11.83
C LEU A 16 1.63 -2.95 -12.93
N ARG A 17 2.87 -2.51 -13.18
CA ARG A 17 3.70 -3.04 -14.27
C ARG A 17 4.56 -4.24 -13.82
N GLY A 18 4.83 -5.13 -14.75
CA GLY A 18 5.68 -6.32 -14.56
C GLY A 18 7.17 -6.01 -14.31
N THR A 19 7.98 -7.06 -14.26
CA THR A 19 9.41 -7.02 -13.90
C THR A 19 10.37 -6.87 -15.09
N VAL A 20 9.88 -7.00 -16.33
CA VAL A 20 10.73 -7.06 -17.52
C VAL A 20 11.07 -5.66 -18.06
N ASN A 21 12.28 -5.53 -18.61
CA ASN A 21 12.83 -4.35 -19.30
C ASN A 21 12.77 -3.06 -18.47
N ARG A 22 13.59 -3.00 -17.40
CA ARG A 22 13.58 -1.90 -16.44
C ARG A 22 14.99 -1.42 -16.11
N ASP A 23 15.11 -0.12 -15.92
CA ASP A 23 16.31 0.50 -15.36
C ASP A 23 16.59 -0.03 -13.95
N TYR A 24 17.86 -0.33 -13.70
CA TYR A 24 18.36 -0.78 -12.42
C TYR A 24 17.95 0.15 -11.25
N ASN A 25 17.98 1.46 -11.49
CA ASN A 25 17.62 2.47 -10.48
C ASN A 25 16.13 2.39 -10.09
N LEU A 26 15.25 2.13 -11.05
CA LEU A 26 13.82 1.97 -10.81
C LEU A 26 13.53 0.66 -10.07
N GLU A 27 14.19 -0.42 -10.47
CA GLU A 27 14.04 -1.72 -9.80
C GLU A 27 14.51 -1.66 -8.35
N THR A 28 15.64 -1.00 -8.09
CA THR A 28 16.16 -0.77 -6.73
C THR A 28 15.17 0.03 -5.88
N THR A 29 14.57 1.08 -6.45
CA THR A 29 13.52 1.86 -5.76
C THR A 29 12.31 1.00 -5.40
N LEU A 30 11.85 0.14 -6.33
CA LEU A 30 10.74 -0.78 -6.06
C LEU A 30 11.09 -1.85 -5.01
N LYS A 31 12.34 -2.35 -4.99
CA LYS A 31 12.83 -3.27 -3.98
C LYS A 31 12.80 -2.63 -2.58
N LEU A 32 13.22 -1.38 -2.46
CA LEU A 32 13.14 -0.62 -1.19
C LEU A 32 11.69 -0.45 -0.72
N LEU A 33 10.75 -0.24 -1.64
CA LEU A 33 9.32 -0.17 -1.34
C LEU A 33 8.67 -1.54 -1.06
N ARG A 34 9.45 -2.64 -1.11
CA ARG A 34 9.01 -4.04 -0.95
C ARG A 34 8.05 -4.53 -2.06
N LEU A 35 8.07 -3.86 -3.22
CA LEU A 35 7.18 -4.14 -4.36
C LEU A 35 7.85 -5.04 -5.40
N HIS A 36 7.97 -6.33 -5.09
CA HIS A 36 8.68 -7.30 -5.95
C HIS A 36 7.89 -7.76 -7.19
N LYS A 37 6.56 -7.92 -7.08
CA LYS A 37 5.71 -8.47 -8.15
C LYS A 37 4.54 -7.52 -8.47
N PRO A 38 3.92 -7.62 -9.66
CA PRO A 38 2.70 -6.88 -9.96
C PRO A 38 1.59 -7.21 -8.96
N ASN A 39 0.70 -6.25 -8.72
CA ASN A 39 -0.40 -6.28 -7.74
C ASN A 39 0.06 -6.47 -6.28
N HIS A 40 1.34 -6.29 -5.99
CA HIS A 40 1.77 -6.06 -4.63
C HIS A 40 1.36 -4.64 -4.21
N CYS A 41 0.81 -4.54 -3.01
CA CYS A 41 0.45 -3.29 -2.37
C CYS A 41 1.20 -3.14 -1.07
N SER A 42 1.81 -1.98 -0.85
CA SER A 42 2.42 -1.60 0.43
C SER A 42 1.85 -0.26 0.88
N ILE A 43 1.79 -0.08 2.20
CA ILE A 43 1.29 1.16 2.82
C ILE A 43 2.46 1.82 3.53
N TYR A 44 2.67 3.10 3.28
CA TYR A 44 3.70 3.90 3.94
C TYR A 44 3.13 5.24 4.40
N PRO A 45 3.60 5.76 5.55
CA PRO A 45 3.32 7.13 5.95
C PRO A 45 3.95 8.11 4.94
N VAL A 46 3.28 9.24 4.70
CA VAL A 46 3.78 10.28 3.81
C VAL A 46 5.04 10.90 4.40
N ASN A 47 6.15 10.80 3.67
CA ASN A 47 7.44 11.37 4.01
C ASN A 47 8.06 12.04 2.78
N GLY A 48 8.84 13.11 2.95
CA GLY A 48 9.54 13.78 1.84
C GLY A 48 10.36 12.84 0.94
N PRO A 49 11.20 11.93 1.51
CA PRO A 49 11.94 10.94 0.72
C PRO A 49 11.04 9.95 -0.05
N LEU A 50 9.89 9.59 0.51
CA LEU A 50 8.93 8.69 -0.13
C LEU A 50 8.37 9.32 -1.41
N GLU A 51 8.04 10.61 -1.36
CA GLU A 51 7.52 11.32 -2.52
C GLU A 51 8.55 11.36 -3.66
N GLY A 52 9.83 11.57 -3.34
CA GLY A 52 10.91 11.48 -4.31
C GLY A 52 11.00 10.10 -5.00
N MET A 53 10.84 9.02 -4.22
CA MET A 53 10.81 7.64 -4.76
C MET A 53 9.58 7.39 -5.64
N LEU A 54 8.42 7.90 -5.25
CA LEU A 54 7.16 7.77 -6.01
C LEU A 54 7.21 8.55 -7.33
N ARG A 55 7.74 9.78 -7.31
CA ARG A 55 7.93 10.59 -8.52
C ARG A 55 8.84 9.90 -9.54
N LYS A 56 9.93 9.28 -9.07
CA LYS A 56 10.82 8.48 -9.93
C LYS A 56 10.14 7.24 -10.51
N SER A 57 9.27 6.59 -9.74
CA SER A 57 8.60 5.34 -10.13
C SER A 57 7.19 5.55 -10.73
N LYS A 58 6.85 6.77 -11.14
CA LYS A 58 5.49 7.13 -11.60
C LYS A 58 4.94 6.28 -12.75
N ASP A 59 5.81 5.80 -13.62
CA ASP A 59 5.43 5.01 -14.81
C ASP A 59 5.26 3.51 -14.52
N LEU A 60 5.44 3.12 -13.26
CA LEU A 60 5.46 1.74 -12.77
C LEU A 60 4.38 1.46 -11.73
N VAL A 61 4.18 2.42 -10.85
CA VAL A 61 3.30 2.31 -9.70
C VAL A 61 2.13 3.27 -9.81
N THR A 62 1.09 2.96 -9.06
CA THR A 62 0.04 3.91 -8.74
C THR A 62 0.00 4.09 -7.23
N TRP A 63 -0.24 5.31 -6.77
CA TRP A 63 -0.38 5.60 -5.35
C TRP A 63 -1.47 6.63 -5.09
N GLY A 64 -1.95 6.67 -3.85
CA GLY A 64 -3.01 7.55 -3.43
C GLY A 64 -3.26 7.48 -1.93
N GLU A 65 -4.13 8.38 -1.47
CA GLU A 65 -4.49 8.53 -0.06
C GLU A 65 -5.46 7.44 0.36
N ILE A 66 -5.23 6.89 1.55
CA ILE A 66 -6.02 5.78 2.08
C ILE A 66 -6.86 6.25 3.25
N ASP A 67 -8.02 5.61 3.42
CA ASP A 67 -8.86 5.79 4.60
C ASP A 67 -8.76 4.58 5.53
N ALA A 68 -9.06 4.78 6.82
CA ALA A 68 -9.12 3.72 7.82
C ALA A 68 -10.05 2.56 7.39
N ASP A 69 -11.19 2.87 6.75
CA ASP A 69 -12.13 1.85 6.25
C ASP A 69 -11.48 0.95 5.18
N THR A 70 -10.67 1.54 4.30
CA THR A 70 -9.99 0.81 3.22
C THR A 70 -8.89 -0.09 3.78
N VAL A 71 -8.17 0.38 4.81
CA VAL A 71 -7.15 -0.40 5.52
C VAL A 71 -7.78 -1.57 6.26
N GLU A 72 -8.88 -1.35 6.97
CA GLU A 72 -9.61 -2.42 7.64
C GLU A 72 -10.03 -3.51 6.64
N HIS A 73 -10.53 -3.10 5.47
CA HIS A 73 -10.91 -4.01 4.41
C HIS A 73 -9.73 -4.85 3.89
N LEU A 74 -8.57 -4.21 3.68
CA LEU A 74 -7.33 -4.86 3.26
C LEU A 74 -6.83 -5.86 4.31
N LEU A 75 -6.79 -5.46 5.58
CA LEU A 75 -6.32 -6.31 6.67
C LEU A 75 -7.20 -7.55 6.84
N LYS A 76 -8.53 -7.40 6.81
CA LYS A 76 -9.47 -8.53 6.93
C LYS A 76 -9.37 -9.52 5.78
N LYS A 77 -9.20 -9.02 4.56
CA LYS A 77 -9.24 -9.87 3.35
C LYS A 77 -7.87 -10.38 2.89
N ARG A 78 -6.79 -9.66 3.21
CA ARG A 78 -5.44 -9.86 2.67
C ARG A 78 -4.33 -9.75 3.70
N GLY A 79 -4.65 -9.55 4.99
CA GLY A 79 -3.68 -9.70 6.07
C GLY A 79 -3.27 -11.17 6.18
N GLU A 80 -2.05 -11.47 5.76
CA GLU A 80 -1.44 -12.80 5.87
C GLU A 80 -0.36 -12.78 6.96
N LEU A 81 -0.36 -13.79 7.81
CA LEU A 81 0.74 -14.13 8.72
C LEU A 81 1.83 -14.92 7.96
N PRO A 82 3.04 -15.12 8.53
CA PRO A 82 4.09 -15.89 7.88
C PRO A 82 3.57 -17.33 7.67
N GLY A 83 3.88 -17.91 6.52
CA GLY A 83 3.43 -19.26 6.17
C GLY A 83 2.25 -19.33 5.19
N LYS A 84 1.77 -18.21 4.64
CA LYS A 84 0.73 -18.14 3.56
C LYS A 84 -0.64 -18.75 3.92
N GLN A 85 -0.86 -19.19 5.17
CA GLN A 85 -2.03 -20.01 5.51
C GLN A 85 -2.96 -19.37 6.53
N ASN A 86 -2.46 -18.47 7.39
CA ASN A 86 -3.26 -17.93 8.47
C ASN A 86 -3.67 -16.50 8.14
N LYS A 87 -4.98 -16.31 7.90
CA LYS A 87 -5.60 -14.99 7.81
C LYS A 87 -5.39 -14.26 9.13
N LEU A 88 -5.24 -12.94 9.07
CA LEU A 88 -5.20 -12.11 10.26
C LEU A 88 -6.51 -12.26 11.05
N THR A 89 -6.45 -12.96 12.17
CA THR A 89 -7.56 -13.07 13.12
C THR A 89 -7.45 -11.94 14.13
N ASP A 90 -8.59 -11.37 14.56
CA ASP A 90 -8.65 -10.33 15.61
C ASP A 90 -7.89 -10.72 16.90
N GLU A 91 -7.79 -12.00 17.19
CA GLU A 91 -7.04 -12.57 18.32
C GLU A 91 -5.53 -12.34 18.20
N PHE A 92 -4.97 -12.38 16.98
CA PHE A 92 -3.55 -12.19 16.73
C PHE A 92 -3.15 -10.71 16.87
N VAL A 93 -4.02 -9.78 16.47
CA VAL A 93 -3.77 -8.34 16.64
C VAL A 93 -3.77 -7.96 18.12
N LYS A 94 -4.65 -8.58 18.92
CA LYS A 94 -4.69 -8.38 20.38
C LYS A 94 -3.49 -8.99 21.10
N ALA A 95 -2.96 -10.11 20.60
CA ALA A 95 -1.82 -10.80 21.21
C ALA A 95 -0.47 -10.12 20.90
N ASN A 96 -0.35 -9.47 19.74
CA ASN A 96 0.93 -9.00 19.20
C ASN A 96 1.04 -7.47 19.07
N SER A 97 0.08 -6.71 19.59
CA SER A 97 0.11 -5.25 19.49
C SER A 97 -0.58 -4.57 20.67
N GLU A 98 -0.23 -3.31 20.94
CA GLU A 98 -0.92 -2.45 21.93
C GLU A 98 -2.35 -2.05 21.50
N TYR A 99 -2.80 -2.51 20.32
CA TYR A 99 -4.09 -2.17 19.72
C TYR A 99 -5.16 -3.21 20.05
N LYS A 100 -6.33 -2.73 20.49
CA LYS A 100 -7.45 -3.56 20.96
C LYS A 100 -8.17 -4.34 19.85
N GLY A 101 -7.87 -4.09 18.57
CA GLY A 101 -8.42 -4.82 17.42
C GLY A 101 -7.98 -4.26 16.06
N ILE A 102 -8.44 -4.91 14.97
CA ILE A 102 -8.08 -4.57 13.58
C ILE A 102 -8.45 -3.12 13.24
N LYS A 103 -9.54 -2.59 13.80
CA LYS A 103 -10.02 -1.22 13.56
C LYS A 103 -9.09 -0.16 14.13
N ASP A 104 -8.57 -0.36 15.33
CA ASP A 104 -7.65 0.60 15.95
C ASP A 104 -6.30 0.59 15.25
N PHE A 105 -5.83 -0.60 14.86
CA PHE A 105 -4.63 -0.71 14.04
C PHE A 105 -4.81 -0.06 12.66
N ALA A 106 -5.97 -0.25 12.00
CA ALA A 106 -6.27 0.38 10.73
C ALA A 106 -6.24 1.92 10.81
N LYS A 107 -6.77 2.49 11.91
CA LYS A 107 -6.69 3.93 12.17
C LYS A 107 -5.27 4.41 12.40
N ALA A 108 -4.47 3.68 13.17
CA ALA A 108 -3.07 4.02 13.41
C ALA A 108 -2.23 3.95 12.11
N VAL A 109 -2.51 2.97 11.25
CA VAL A 109 -1.86 2.86 9.93
C VAL A 109 -2.31 3.98 8.98
N ALA A 110 -3.60 4.32 8.95
CA ALA A 110 -4.11 5.42 8.12
C ALA A 110 -3.54 6.78 8.55
N SER A 111 -3.33 6.97 9.85
CA SER A 111 -2.70 8.16 10.45
C SER A 111 -1.18 8.14 10.29
N GLY A 112 -0.58 7.02 9.87
CA GLY A 112 0.87 6.92 9.69
C GLY A 112 1.68 6.78 10.98
N ASP A 113 1.01 6.58 12.12
CA ASP A 113 1.64 6.32 13.43
C ASP A 113 2.16 4.89 13.57
N ALA A 114 1.53 3.94 12.85
CA ALA A 114 1.92 2.53 12.87
C ALA A 114 2.36 2.04 11.49
N LYS A 115 3.45 1.27 11.46
CA LYS A 115 3.91 0.53 10.28
C LYS A 115 3.38 -0.89 10.33
N LEU A 116 3.15 -1.48 9.15
CA LEU A 116 2.83 -2.91 9.02
C LEU A 116 3.93 -3.83 9.57
N THR A 117 5.13 -3.30 9.82
CA THR A 117 6.27 -4.03 10.40
C THR A 117 6.29 -4.00 11.93
N ASP A 118 5.48 -3.14 12.56
CA ASP A 118 5.42 -3.04 14.03
C ASP A 118 4.64 -4.21 14.64
N ILE A 119 3.77 -4.87 13.87
CA ILE A 119 3.19 -6.14 14.27
C ILE A 119 4.19 -7.24 13.93
N PRO A 120 4.74 -7.96 14.94
CA PRO A 120 5.60 -9.10 14.67
C PRO A 120 4.84 -10.10 13.80
N GLU A 121 5.53 -10.65 12.81
CA GLU A 121 5.02 -11.68 11.88
C GLU A 121 4.03 -11.21 10.80
N LEU A 122 3.48 -9.98 10.86
CA LEU A 122 2.61 -9.50 9.77
C LEU A 122 3.40 -9.31 8.48
N GLN A 123 2.89 -9.87 7.37
CA GLN A 123 3.48 -9.61 6.07
C GLN A 123 3.33 -8.12 5.71
N PRO A 124 4.42 -7.40 5.42
CA PRO A 124 4.36 -5.96 5.15
C PRO A 124 3.83 -5.61 3.75
N VAL A 125 3.42 -6.62 2.97
CA VAL A 125 2.97 -6.48 1.59
C VAL A 125 1.67 -7.24 1.42
N PHE A 126 0.64 -6.55 0.96
CA PHE A 126 -0.63 -7.15 0.57
C PHE A 126 -0.55 -7.67 -0.85
N ARG A 127 -0.86 -8.95 -1.04
CA ARG A 127 -0.95 -9.58 -2.36
C ARG A 127 -2.37 -9.41 -2.89
N LEU A 128 -2.54 -8.48 -3.82
CA LEU A 128 -3.85 -8.18 -4.38
C LEU A 128 -4.13 -8.99 -5.64
N ASN A 129 -5.41 -9.21 -5.93
CA ASN A 129 -5.83 -9.74 -7.22
C ASN A 129 -5.86 -8.62 -8.27
N PRO A 130 -5.81 -8.94 -9.57
CA PRO A 130 -6.11 -7.96 -10.61
C PRO A 130 -7.49 -7.31 -10.38
N PRO A 131 -7.67 -6.02 -10.73
CA PRO A 131 -8.92 -5.33 -10.47
C PRO A 131 -10.06 -5.94 -11.27
N LYS A 132 -11.22 -6.10 -10.63
CA LYS A 132 -12.48 -6.37 -11.32
C LYS A 132 -12.74 -5.26 -12.35
N LYS A 133 -13.14 -5.63 -13.57
CA LYS A 133 -13.27 -4.77 -14.78
C LYS A 133 -11.94 -4.30 -15.41
N GLY A 134 -10.80 -4.79 -14.93
CA GLY A 134 -9.49 -4.49 -15.50
C GLY A 134 -8.99 -3.07 -15.21
N PHE A 135 -7.89 -2.74 -15.89
CA PHE A 135 -7.29 -1.40 -15.93
C PHE A 135 -7.82 -0.65 -17.16
N LYS A 136 -7.98 0.67 -17.07
CA LYS A 136 -8.27 1.57 -18.20
C LYS A 136 -7.09 1.58 -19.18
N SER A 137 -5.90 1.94 -18.69
CA SER A 137 -4.67 1.91 -19.48
C SER A 137 -3.42 1.93 -18.60
N LEU A 138 -2.58 0.91 -18.78
CA LEU A 138 -1.25 0.82 -18.15
C LEU A 138 -0.16 1.56 -18.93
N LYS A 139 -0.52 2.39 -19.92
CA LYS A 139 0.41 3.19 -20.72
C LYS A 139 0.42 4.67 -20.31
N TYR A 140 -0.70 5.17 -19.80
CA TYR A 140 -0.90 6.58 -19.51
C TYR A 140 -1.01 6.82 -18.00
N SER A 141 -0.68 8.06 -17.61
CA SER A 141 -0.91 8.52 -16.24
C SER A 141 -2.41 8.71 -15.98
N THR A 142 -2.79 8.75 -14.70
CA THR A 142 -4.17 8.99 -14.27
C THR A 142 -4.72 10.31 -14.82
N PHE A 143 -3.89 11.35 -14.88
CA PHE A 143 -4.24 12.65 -15.46
C PHE A 143 -4.62 12.55 -16.96
N GLN A 144 -3.98 11.64 -17.69
CA GLN A 144 -4.26 11.36 -19.11
C GLN A 144 -5.32 10.26 -19.31
N GLY A 145 -6.06 9.90 -18.26
CA GLY A 145 -7.11 8.87 -18.31
C GLY A 145 -6.60 7.42 -18.18
N GLY A 146 -5.32 7.22 -17.85
CA GLY A 146 -4.75 5.92 -17.55
C GLY A 146 -4.80 5.55 -16.07
N ASP A 147 -3.89 4.67 -15.67
CA ASP A 147 -3.88 4.05 -14.34
C ASP A 147 -2.58 4.29 -13.55
N LEU A 148 -1.58 4.93 -14.15
CA LEU A 148 -0.27 5.14 -13.54
C LEU A 148 -0.20 6.47 -12.77
N GLY A 149 0.70 6.54 -11.79
CA GLY A 149 0.95 7.73 -11.00
C GLY A 149 -0.02 7.95 -9.83
N TYR A 150 -0.09 9.20 -9.38
CA TYR A 150 -0.94 9.63 -8.27
C TYR A 150 -2.42 9.66 -8.66
N ARG A 151 -3.27 9.08 -7.81
CA ARG A 151 -4.74 9.01 -7.98
C ARG A 151 -5.54 9.72 -6.90
N GLY A 152 -4.88 10.28 -5.88
CA GLY A 152 -5.58 10.82 -4.70
C GLY A 152 -6.51 9.77 -4.09
N ASP A 153 -7.76 10.15 -3.81
CA ASP A 153 -8.78 9.30 -3.20
C ASP A 153 -9.32 8.18 -4.11
N GLU A 154 -9.16 8.28 -5.44
CA GLU A 154 -9.68 7.27 -6.37
C GLU A 154 -9.01 5.90 -6.21
N ILE A 155 -7.85 5.85 -5.53
CA ILE A 155 -7.18 4.60 -5.19
C ILE A 155 -8.04 3.68 -4.33
N LYS A 156 -8.93 4.25 -3.49
CA LYS A 156 -9.86 3.48 -2.62
C LYS A 156 -10.76 2.58 -3.46
N SER A 157 -11.28 3.12 -4.56
CA SER A 157 -12.10 2.39 -5.53
C SER A 157 -11.30 1.29 -6.23
N LEU A 158 -10.04 1.55 -6.57
CA LEU A 158 -9.15 0.53 -7.16
C LEU A 158 -8.89 -0.61 -6.19
N ILE A 159 -8.53 -0.30 -4.95
CA ILE A 159 -8.26 -1.28 -3.88
C ILE A 159 -9.49 -2.16 -3.65
N ASN A 160 -10.69 -1.57 -3.56
CA ASN A 160 -11.94 -2.33 -3.38
C ASN A 160 -12.24 -3.28 -4.54
N ARG A 161 -11.77 -2.99 -5.76
CA ARG A 161 -11.89 -3.91 -6.91
C ARG A 161 -10.84 -5.02 -6.91
N MET A 162 -9.76 -4.87 -6.15
CA MET A 162 -8.61 -5.80 -6.07
C MET A 162 -8.61 -6.68 -4.80
N ALA A 163 -9.24 -6.20 -3.71
CA ALA A 163 -9.30 -6.82 -2.38
C ALA A 163 -10.41 -7.88 -2.22
#